data_AF-A0A0G1MQN2-F1
#
_entry.id   AF-A0A0G1MQN2-F1
#
_cell.length_a   1.000
_cell.length_b   1.000
_cell.length_c   1.000
_cell.angle_alpha   90.00
_cell.angle_beta   90.00
_cell.angle_gamma   90.00
#
_symmetry.space_group_name_H-M   'P 1'
#
loop_
_entity.id
_entity.type
_entity.pdbx_description
1 polymer ?
#
loop_
_entity_poly.entity_id
_entity_poly.type
_entity_poly.pdbx_seq_one_letter_code
_entity_poly.pdbx_strand_id
1 'polypeptide(L)' 'MEFPESLIGKTIRIFYYSEDTSFGITGKAVRKEGDFVEIIDATIDYYNEYEKSWAPIQKLETIYHKIDDLSIVQKLGE' A
#
# COMPACT_ATOMS: atom_id res chain seq x y z
N MET A 1 12.73 2.61 -7.23
CA MET A 1 12.66 1.17 -6.95
C MET A 1 11.69 0.56 -7.96
N GLU A 2 11.93 -0.64 -8.49
CA GLU A 2 10.98 -1.26 -9.42
C GLU A 2 9.93 -2.11 -8.68
N PHE A 3 8.64 -1.94 -9.04
CA PHE A 3 7.55 -2.75 -8.49
C PHE A 3 7.62 -4.20 -9.02
N PRO A 4 7.64 -5.24 -8.17
CA PRO A 4 7.73 -6.63 -8.62
C PRO A 4 6.43 -7.13 -9.29
N GLU A 5 6.51 -7.53 -10.57
CA GLU A 5 5.38 -8.07 -11.34
C GLU A 5 4.71 -9.28 -10.68
N SER A 6 5.45 -10.06 -9.90
CA SER A 6 4.93 -11.22 -9.14
C SER A 6 3.89 -10.85 -8.07
N LEU A 7 3.74 -9.56 -7.75
CA LEU A 7 2.74 -9.06 -6.81
C LEU A 7 1.40 -8.73 -7.46
N ILE A 8 1.34 -8.67 -8.80
CA ILE A 8 0.07 -8.48 -9.51
C ILE A 8 -0.86 -9.67 -9.25
N GLY A 9 -2.12 -9.35 -8.96
CA GLY A 9 -3.14 -10.30 -8.53
C GLY A 9 -3.08 -10.67 -7.04
N LYS A 10 -2.12 -10.14 -6.26
CA LYS A 10 -1.97 -10.41 -4.83
C LYS A 10 -2.45 -9.26 -3.97
N THR A 11 -2.86 -9.58 -2.75
CA THR A 11 -3.07 -8.57 -1.70
C THR A 11 -1.71 -8.09 -1.22
N ILE A 12 -1.51 -6.77 -1.30
CA ILE A 12 -0.28 -6.10 -0.89
C ILE A 12 -0.59 -5.02 0.14
N ARG A 13 0.45 -4.60 0.86
CA ARG A 13 0.50 -3.35 1.60
C ARG A 13 1.69 -2.54 1.13
N ILE A 14 1.48 -1.25 0.88
CA ILE A 14 2.55 -0.29 0.64
C ILE A 14 2.67 0.63 1.84
N PHE A 15 3.88 0.77 2.37
CA PHE A 15 4.19 1.64 3.51
C PHE A 15 4.84 2.94 3.07
N TYR A 16 4.52 4.03 3.78
CA TYR A 16 5.23 5.30 3.74
C TYR A 16 5.58 5.69 5.16
N TYR A 17 6.86 5.94 5.41
CA TYR A 17 7.35 6.44 6.68
C TYR A 17 7.62 7.94 6.52
N SER A 18 6.88 8.78 7.25
CA SER A 18 7.31 10.14 7.53
C SER A 18 7.91 10.21 8.94
N GLU A 19 8.63 11.28 9.27
CA GLU A 19 9.21 11.47 10.61
C GLU A 19 8.16 11.39 11.73
N ASP A 20 6.92 11.81 11.43
CA ASP A 20 5.86 11.96 12.42
C ASP A 20 4.76 10.89 12.33
N THR A 21 4.59 10.21 11.18
CA THR A 21 3.49 9.26 10.98
C THR A 21 3.82 8.25 9.89
N SER A 22 3.45 6.98 10.13
CA SER A 22 3.51 5.94 9.09
C SER A 22 2.12 5.72 8.50
N PHE A 23 2.03 5.65 7.18
CA PHE A 23 0.80 5.33 6.45
C PHE A 23 0.94 4.03 5.67
N GLY A 24 -0.17 3.34 5.49
CA GLY A 24 -0.28 2.11 4.73
C GLY A 24 -1.41 2.18 3.72
N ILE A 25 -1.18 1.59 2.54
CA ILE A 25 -2.23 1.31 1.56
C ILE A 25 -2.31 -0.20 1.41
N THR A 26 -3.41 -0.80 1.84
CA THR A 26 -3.64 -2.25 1.74
C THR A 26 -4.71 -2.53 0.71
N GLY A 27 -4.46 -3.47 -0.20
CA GLY A 27 -5.48 -3.90 -1.17
C GLY A 27 -4.91 -4.86 -2.19
N LYS A 28 -5.69 -5.20 -3.21
CA LYS A 28 -5.24 -6.12 -4.27
C LYS A 28 -4.60 -5.34 -5.41
N ALA A 29 -3.32 -5.59 -5.68
CA ALA A 29 -2.67 -5.05 -6.88
C ALA A 29 -3.23 -5.76 -8.12
N VAL A 30 -3.67 -5.01 -9.13
CA VAL A 30 -4.32 -5.61 -10.32
C VAL A 30 -3.61 -5.27 -11.63
N ARG A 31 -2.94 -4.13 -11.71
CA ARG A 31 -2.06 -3.78 -12.84
C ARG A 31 -0.98 -2.80 -12.41
N LYS A 32 0.11 -2.78 -13.18
CA LYS A 32 1.16 -1.75 -13.14
C LYS A 32 1.19 -1.04 -14.48
N GLU A 33 1.30 0.29 -14.46
CA GLU A 33 1.46 1.12 -15.66
C GLU A 33 2.56 2.16 -15.38
N GLY A 34 3.75 1.95 -15.97
CA GLY A 34 4.93 2.73 -15.64
C GLY A 34 5.30 2.61 -14.16
N ASP A 35 5.36 3.74 -13.46
CA ASP A 35 5.68 3.81 -12.02
C ASP A 35 4.43 3.70 -11.12
N PHE A 36 3.25 3.51 -11.71
CA PHE A 36 1.99 3.44 -10.97
C PHE A 36 1.51 2.00 -10.83
N VAL A 37 0.96 1.67 -9.66
CA VAL A 37 0.20 0.44 -9.42
C VAL A 37 -1.27 0.78 -9.16
N GLU A 38 -2.17 0.04 -9.79
CA GLU A 38 -3.59 0.08 -9.46
C GLU A 38 -3.90 -0.95 -8.36
N ILE A 39 -4.54 -0.47 -7.30
CA ILE A 39 -4.93 -1.25 -6.13
C ILE A 39 -6.44 -1.15 -5.96
N ILE A 40 -7.13 -2.29 -5.90
CA ILE A 40 -8.58 -2.34 -5.68
C ILE A 40 -8.92 -2.85 -4.26
N ASP A 41 -10.15 -2.58 -3.82
CA ASP A 41 -10.61 -2.81 -2.43
C ASP A 41 -9.61 -2.25 -1.41
N ALA A 42 -9.15 -1.03 -1.69
CA ALA A 42 -8.04 -0.42 -0.99
C ALA A 42 -8.48 0.18 0.34
N THR A 43 -7.65 0.00 1.37
CA THR A 43 -7.80 0.65 2.67
C THR A 43 -6.55 1.47 2.95
N ILE A 44 -6.74 2.76 3.22
CA ILE A 44 -5.70 3.65 3.74
C ILE A 44 -5.77 3.56 5.27
N ASP A 45 -4.65 3.22 5.89
CA ASP A 45 -4.49 3.18 7.34
C ASP A 45 -3.26 3.98 7.78
N TYR A 46 -3.23 4.37 9.05
CA TYR A 46 -2.04 4.91 9.69
C TYR A 46 -1.61 4.02 10.85
N TYR A 47 -0.34 4.07 11.18
CA TYR A 47 0.18 3.41 12.37
C TYR A 47 -0.06 4.30 13.59
N ASN A 48 -0.90 3.82 14.51
CA ASN A 48 -1.14 4.44 15.79
C ASN A 48 0.00 4.05 16.75
N GLU A 49 0.92 4.99 16.99
CA GLU A 49 2.06 4.80 17.89
C GLU A 49 1.66 4.51 19.35
N TYR A 50 0.49 5.00 19.79
CA TYR A 50 0.00 4.78 21.15
C TYR A 50 -0.53 3.36 21.33
N GLU A 51 -1.36 2.90 20.39
CA GLU A 51 -1.95 1.55 20.42
C GLU A 51 -1.05 0.47 19.83
N LYS A 52 0.08 0.88 19.23
CA LYS A 52 1.02 0.01 18.50
C LYS A 52 0.33 -0.85 17.44
N SER A 53 -0.66 -0.26 16.76
CA SER A 53 -1.54 -0.94 15.81
C SER A 53 -1.82 -0.10 14.57
N TRP A 54 -2.30 -0.72 13.50
CA TRP A 54 -2.77 -0.02 12.30
C TRP A 54 -4.25 0.31 12.43
N ALA A 55 -4.61 1.58 12.25
CA ALA A 55 -5.98 2.06 12.32
C ALA A 55 -6.46 2.54 10.94
N PRO A 56 -7.62 2.04 10.45
CA PRO A 56 -8.14 2.45 9.15
C PRO A 56 -8.60 3.90 9.17
N ILE A 57 -8.29 4.63 8.10
CA ILE A 57 -8.73 6.02 7.87
C ILE A 57 -9.85 6.03 6.85
N GLN A 58 -9.63 5.34 5.73
CA GLN A 58 -10.51 5.42 4.57
C GLN A 58 -10.51 4.11 3.78
N LYS A 59 -11.69 3.73 3.28
CA LYS A 59 -11.84 2.65 2.31
C LYS A 59 -12.18 3.23 0.94
N LEU A 60 -11.53 2.73 -0.10
CA LEU A 60 -11.66 3.19 -1.49
C LEU A 60 -11.81 1.97 -2.41
N GLU A 61 -12.66 2.09 -3.44
CA GLU A 61 -12.82 1.02 -4.42
C GLU A 61 -11.52 0.80 -5.22
N THR A 62 -10.87 1.89 -5.63
CA THR A 62 -9.63 1.88 -6.42
C THR A 62 -8.70 3.03 -6.02
N ILE A 63 -7.40 2.76 -5.96
CA ILE A 63 -6.33 3.76 -5.83
C ILE A 63 -5.28 3.51 -6.92
N TYR A 64 -4.84 4.59 -7.57
CA TYR A 64 -3.65 4.59 -8.42
C TYR A 64 -2.49 5.18 -7.64
N HIS A 65 -1.46 4.38 -7.40
CA HIS A 65 -0.38 4.76 -6.49
C HIS A 65 1.01 4.81 -7.14
N LYS A 66 1.68 5.95 -6.92
CA LYS A 66 3.11 6.29 -7.10
C LYS A 66 4.15 5.38 -6.44
N ILE A 67 4.63 4.29 -7.02
CA ILE A 67 5.76 3.57 -6.40
C ILE A 67 7.06 4.38 -6.56
N ASP A 68 7.58 4.88 -5.46
CA ASP A 68 8.85 5.61 -5.39
C ASP A 68 9.88 4.90 -4.50
N ASP A 69 11.06 5.51 -4.33
CA ASP A 69 12.16 4.92 -3.56
C ASP A 69 11.88 4.81 -2.06
N LEU A 70 10.86 5.49 -1.55
CA LEU A 70 10.45 5.45 -0.14
C LEU A 70 9.37 4.40 0.13
N SER A 71 8.80 3.83 -0.94
CA SER A 71 7.72 2.87 -0.87
C SER A 71 8.24 1.47 -0.55
N ILE A 72 7.84 0.91 0.60
CA ILE A 72 8.09 -0.50 0.92
C ILE A 72 6.84 -1.31 0.62
N VAL A 73 6.95 -2.29 -0.29
CA VAL A 73 5.82 -3.15 -0.66
C VAL A 73 5.93 -4.52 0.02
N GLN A 74 4.90 -4.91 0.76
CA GLN A 74 4.76 -6.20 1.42
C GLN A 74 3.62 -7.02 0.83
N LYS A 75 3.85 -8.30 0.56
CA LYS A 75 2.80 -9.27 0.20
C LYS A 75 2.07 -9.75 1.46
N LEU A 76 0.74 -9.73 1.44
CA LEU A 76 -0.12 -10.17 2.54
C LEU A 76 -0.99 -11.37 2.11
N GLY A 77 -0.41 -12.57 2.12
CA GLY A 77 -1.10 -13.82 1.74
C GLY A 77 -1.03 -14.17 0.25
N GLU A 78 -1.69 -15.28 -0.14
CA GLU A 78 -1.81 -15.72 -1.55
C GLU A 78 -3.07 -15.24 -2.24
#